data_AF-A0A176EVX9-F1
#
_entry.id   AF-A0A176EVX9-F1
#
_cell.length_a   1.000
_cell.length_b   1.000
_cell.length_c   1.000
_cell.angle_alpha   90.00
_cell.angle_beta   90.00
_cell.angle_gamma   90.00
#
_symmetry.space_group_name_H-M   'P 1'
#
loop_
_entity.id
_entity.type
_entity.pdbx_description
1 polymer ?
#
loop_
_entity_poly.entity_id
_entity_poly.type
_entity_poly.pdbx_seq_one_letter_code
_entity_poly.pdbx_strand_id
1 'polypeptide(L)'
;GGGKGAPGVEVTHLQTPLEGVEVIEKPEENLWVLRVPIPAEVIADGVQTFLIRDRATGEKIGDFALMSGDALSYDIRAEVTLLREELDMLKRAFRRHCLETM
;
A
#
# COMPACT_ATOMS: atom_id res chain seq x y z
N GLY A 1 22.18 -13.88 -21.30
CA GLY A 1 21.07 -14.51 -22.02
C GLY A 1 19.86 -14.51 -21.12
N GLY A 2 18.73 -14.01 -21.60
CA GLY A 2 17.48 -13.99 -20.85
C GLY A 2 16.63 -12.80 -21.27
N GLY A 3 15.98 -12.91 -22.43
CA GLY A 3 14.84 -12.03 -22.74
C GLY A 3 13.76 -12.32 -21.72
N LYS A 4 13.72 -11.55 -20.63
CA LYS A 4 12.62 -11.59 -19.68
C LYS A 4 11.53 -10.71 -20.28
N GLY A 5 10.44 -11.35 -20.72
CA GLY A 5 9.25 -10.63 -21.14
C GLY A 5 8.78 -9.66 -20.04
N ALA A 6 7.95 -8.69 -20.42
CA ALA A 6 7.44 -7.67 -19.51
C ALA A 6 6.99 -8.27 -18.16
N PRO A 7 7.32 -7.64 -17.02
CA PRO A 7 6.94 -8.15 -15.72
C PRO A 7 5.42 -8.29 -15.65
N GLY A 8 4.96 -9.46 -15.20
CA GLY A 8 3.54 -9.74 -15.01
C GLY A 8 3.06 -9.05 -13.75
N VAL A 9 2.58 -7.82 -13.88
CA VAL A 9 2.10 -7.01 -12.75
C VAL A 9 0.58 -6.95 -12.75
N GLU A 10 -0.02 -7.05 -11.58
CA GLU A 10 -1.44 -6.77 -11.33
C GLU A 10 -1.57 -5.63 -10.33
N VAL A 11 -2.52 -4.72 -10.56
CA VAL A 11 -2.86 -3.66 -9.61
C VAL A 11 -4.29 -3.83 -9.15
N THR A 12 -4.53 -3.79 -7.85
CA THR A 12 -5.87 -3.97 -7.27
C THR A 12 -6.22 -2.81 -6.33
N HIS A 13 -7.48 -2.37 -6.37
CA HIS A 13 -8.11 -1.49 -5.38
C HIS A 13 -9.20 -2.27 -4.65
N LEU A 14 -9.16 -2.32 -3.31
CA LEU A 14 -10.09 -3.13 -2.50
C LEU A 14 -10.24 -4.58 -3.01
N GLN A 15 -9.11 -5.20 -3.38
CA GLN A 15 -9.02 -6.54 -3.99
C GLN A 15 -9.68 -6.70 -5.37
N THR A 16 -10.18 -5.61 -5.97
CA THR A 16 -10.70 -5.59 -7.33
C THR A 16 -9.58 -5.20 -8.29
N PRO A 17 -9.25 -6.02 -9.32
CA PRO A 17 -8.24 -5.67 -10.31
C PRO A 17 -8.61 -4.40 -11.08
N LEU A 18 -7.62 -3.55 -11.34
CA LEU A 18 -7.75 -2.42 -12.24
C LEU A 18 -7.48 -2.86 -13.68
N GLU A 19 -8.36 -2.45 -14.58
CA GLU A 19 -8.16 -2.64 -16.02
C GLU A 19 -7.24 -1.55 -16.59
N GLY A 20 -6.62 -1.83 -17.75
CA GLY A 20 -5.82 -0.85 -18.48
C GLY A 20 -4.47 -0.51 -17.87
N VAL A 21 -3.97 -1.29 -16.91
CA VAL A 21 -2.61 -1.17 -16.39
C VAL A 21 -1.60 -1.48 -17.50
N GLU A 22 -0.68 -0.56 -17.76
CA GLU A 22 0.36 -0.69 -18.79
C GLU A 22 1.74 -0.85 -18.13
N VAL A 23 2.54 -1.75 -18.68
CA VAL A 23 3.94 -1.96 -18.29
C VAL A 23 4.80 -1.61 -19.51
N ILE A 24 5.51 -0.50 -19.42
CA ILE A 24 6.24 0.10 -20.53
C ILE A 24 7.74 -0.09 -20.27
N GLU A 25 8.44 -0.74 -21.18
CA GLU A 25 9.90 -0.87 -21.09
C GLU A 25 10.58 0.47 -21.39
N LYS A 26 11.57 0.84 -20.59
CA LYS A 26 12.49 1.94 -20.88
C LYS A 26 13.91 1.41 -21.00
N PRO A 27 14.33 0.96 -22.20
CA PRO A 27 15.64 0.34 -22.40
C PRO A 27 16.79 1.28 -22.07
N GLU A 28 16.66 2.59 -22.30
CA GLU A 28 17.76 3.54 -22.05
C GLU A 28 18.08 3.69 -20.56
N GLU A 29 17.08 3.48 -19.70
CA GLU A 29 17.17 3.62 -18.25
C GLU A 29 17.25 2.26 -17.53
N ASN A 30 17.24 1.15 -18.28
CA ASN A 30 17.21 -0.23 -17.77
C ASN A 30 16.12 -0.45 -16.70
N LEU A 31 14.93 0.11 -16.92
CA LEU A 31 13.80 0.04 -15.99
C LEU A 31 12.46 -0.14 -16.71
N TRP A 32 11.44 -0.48 -15.92
CA TRP A 32 10.06 -0.61 -16.37
C TRP A 32 9.20 0.49 -15.74
N VAL A 33 8.33 1.10 -16.54
CA VAL A 33 7.35 2.09 -16.09
C VAL A 33 5.99 1.43 -15.99
N LEU A 34 5.43 1.45 -14.78
CA LEU A 34 4.07 1.00 -14.53
C LEU A 34 3.12 2.21 -14.63
N ARG A 35 2.20 2.18 -15.59
CA ARG A 35 1.14 3.18 -15.72
C ARG A 35 -0.17 2.58 -15.25
N VAL A 36 -0.76 3.19 -14.23
CA VAL A 36 -2.01 2.74 -13.64
C VAL A 36 -3.09 3.78 -13.93
N PRO A 37 -4.05 3.51 -14.82
CA PRO A 37 -5.21 4.39 -14.96
C PRO A 37 -6.06 4.26 -13.71
N ILE A 38 -6.44 5.38 -13.11
CA ILE A 38 -7.33 5.40 -11.94
C ILE A 38 -8.74 5.72 -12.44
N PRO A 39 -9.67 4.74 -12.40
CA PRO A 39 -11.06 4.99 -12.76
C PRO A 39 -11.67 6.08 -11.86
N ALA A 40 -12.52 6.94 -12.41
CA ALA A 40 -13.11 8.04 -11.62
C ALA A 40 -14.02 7.51 -10.50
N GLU A 41 -14.66 6.36 -10.74
CA GLU A 41 -15.53 5.65 -9.81
C GLU A 41 -14.82 5.13 -8.55
N VAL A 42 -13.49 4.94 -8.57
CA VAL A 42 -12.72 4.55 -7.39
C VAL A 42 -12.16 5.76 -6.63
N ILE A 43 -12.33 6.98 -7.16
CA ILE A 43 -11.95 8.22 -6.50
C ILE A 43 -13.06 8.59 -5.51
N ALA A 44 -12.91 8.13 -4.27
CA ALA A 44 -13.81 8.46 -3.16
C ALA A 44 -13.09 9.30 -2.10
N ASP A 45 -13.86 10.05 -1.31
CA ASP A 45 -13.34 10.82 -0.17
C ASP A 45 -12.54 9.91 0.78
N GLY A 46 -11.43 10.43 1.32
CA GLY A 46 -10.53 9.67 2.17
C GLY A 46 -9.25 9.21 1.47
N VAL A 47 -8.69 8.10 1.95
CA VAL A 47 -7.46 7.50 1.43
C VAL A 47 -7.82 6.19 0.73
N GLN A 48 -7.45 6.09 -0.56
CA GLN A 48 -7.65 4.91 -1.39
C GLN A 48 -6.30 4.25 -1.66
N THR A 49 -6.13 2.99 -1.25
CA THR A 49 -4.86 2.25 -1.41
C THR A 49 -4.93 1.29 -2.58
N PHE A 50 -3.91 1.32 -3.42
CA PHE A 50 -3.74 0.49 -4.59
C PHE A 50 -2.54 -0.43 -4.38
N LEU A 51 -2.77 -1.74 -4.45
CA LEU A 51 -1.74 -2.75 -4.25
C LEU A 51 -1.18 -3.20 -5.59
N ILE A 52 0.13 -3.24 -5.71
CA ILE A 52 0.87 -3.73 -6.87
C ILE A 52 1.44 -5.10 -6.52
N ARG A 53 1.09 -6.11 -7.30
CA ARG A 53 1.49 -7.50 -7.04
C ARG A 53 2.12 -8.14 -8.28
N ASP A 54 3.01 -9.08 -8.04
CA ASP A 54 3.43 -10.02 -9.07
C ASP A 54 2.26 -10.97 -9.35
N ARG A 55 1.86 -11.04 -10.62
CA ARG A 55 0.70 -11.82 -11.04
C ARG A 55 0.92 -13.32 -10.93
N ALA A 56 2.17 -13.79 -11.05
CA ALA A 56 2.50 -15.20 -11.01
C ALA A 56 2.61 -15.71 -9.57
N THR A 57 3.19 -14.93 -8.66
CA THR A 57 3.43 -15.34 -7.27
C THR A 57 2.38 -14.81 -6.29
N GLY A 58 1.67 -13.74 -6.66
CA GLY A 58 0.78 -12.99 -5.76
C GLY A 58 1.54 -12.14 -4.74
N GLU A 59 2.86 -12.09 -4.82
CA GLU A 59 3.72 -11.34 -3.90
C GLU A 59 3.51 -9.83 -4.09
N LYS A 60 3.49 -9.10 -2.97
CA LYS A 60 3.40 -7.63 -3.00
C LYS A 60 4.73 -7.05 -3.50
N ILE A 61 4.69 -6.39 -4.65
CA ILE A 61 5.80 -5.60 -5.19
C ILE A 61 5.83 -4.23 -4.52
N GLY A 62 4.67 -3.63 -4.31
CA GLY A 62 4.53 -2.30 -3.74
C GLY A 62 3.08 -1.86 -3.59
N ASP A 63 2.89 -0.60 -3.27
CA ASP A 63 1.58 0.04 -3.18
C ASP A 63 1.70 1.55 -3.33
N PHE A 64 0.58 2.19 -3.63
CA PHE A 64 0.45 3.65 -3.57
C PHE A 64 -0.92 4.03 -3.03
N ALA A 65 -1.04 5.26 -2.54
CA ALA A 65 -2.29 5.81 -2.03
C ALA A 65 -2.72 7.04 -2.82
N LEU A 66 -4.02 7.13 -3.12
CA LEU A 66 -4.66 8.34 -3.62
C LEU A 66 -5.48 8.94 -2.47
N MET A 67 -5.21 10.19 -2.14
CA MET A 67 -5.99 10.95 -1.15
C MET A 67 -6.91 11.91 -1.90
N SER A 68 -8.18 11.93 -1.55
CA SER A 68 -9.19 12.76 -2.22
C SER A 68 -10.25 13.24 -1.23
N GLY A 69 -10.91 14.34 -1.57
CA GLY A 69 -11.88 14.98 -0.69
C GLY A 69 -11.26 15.59 0.57
N ASP A 70 -12.12 15.86 1.54
CA ASP A 70 -11.72 16.37 2.86
C ASP A 70 -11.35 15.18 3.76
N ALA A 71 -10.28 14.47 3.39
CA ALA A 71 -9.77 13.33 4.14
C ALA A 71 -9.12 13.78 5.46
N LEU A 72 -9.95 14.16 6.43
CA LEU A 72 -9.73 14.19 7.89
C LEU A 72 -8.28 14.36 8.34
N SER A 73 -7.66 15.50 8.02
CA SER A 73 -6.28 15.77 8.46
C SER A 73 -6.13 15.85 9.98
N TYR A 74 -7.22 16.13 10.72
CA TYR A 74 -7.20 16.34 12.17
C TYR A 74 -7.67 15.13 12.97
N ASP A 75 -8.81 14.52 12.62
CA ASP A 75 -9.47 13.48 13.43
C ASP A 75 -8.76 12.12 13.38
N ILE A 76 -8.33 11.67 12.20
CA ILE A 76 -7.60 10.38 12.08
C ILE A 76 -6.22 10.46 12.75
N ARG A 77 -5.55 11.63 12.73
CA ARG A 77 -4.27 11.81 13.43
C ARG A 77 -4.45 11.76 14.94
N ALA A 78 -5.54 12.33 15.46
CA ALA A 78 -5.89 12.25 16.87
C ALA A 78 -6.18 10.81 17.30
N GLU A 79 -7.02 10.08 16.54
CA GLU A 79 -7.32 8.67 16.82
C GLU A 79 -6.08 7.77 16.74
N VAL A 80 -5.21 7.93 15.74
CA VAL A 80 -3.95 7.18 15.62
C VAL A 80 -2.99 7.51 16.76
N THR A 81 -3.01 8.74 17.29
CA THR A 81 -2.19 9.13 18.44
C THR A 81 -2.68 8.43 19.71
N LEU A 82 -4.00 8.44 19.95
CA LEU A 82 -4.61 7.74 21.07
C LEU A 82 -4.34 6.23 21.04
N LEU A 83 -4.49 5.59 19.86
CA LEU A 83 -4.19 4.17 19.70
C LEU A 83 -2.71 3.84 19.96
N ARG A 84 -1.79 4.75 19.63
CA ARG A 84 -0.36 4.59 19.94
C ARG A 84 -0.08 4.72 21.43
N GLU A 85 -0.74 5.64 22.11
CA GLU A 85 -0.62 5.81 23.57
C GLU A 85 -1.13 4.58 24.32
N GLU A 86 -2.28 4.04 23.92
CA GLU A 86 -2.82 2.79 24.48
C GLU A 86 -1.88 1.60 24.24
N LEU A 87 -1.32 1.48 23.03
CA LEU A 87 -0.38 0.42 22.70
C LEU A 87 0.93 0.54 23.49
N ASP A 88 1.44 1.75 23.69
CA ASP A 88 2.63 1.99 24.50
C ASP A 88 2.40 1.70 25.98
N MET A 89 1.20 1.96 26.49
CA MET A 89 0.80 1.58 27.85
C MET A 89 0.81 0.05 28.00
N LEU A 90 0.22 -0.67 27.04
CA LEU A 90 0.23 -2.14 27.01
C LEU A 90 1.65 -2.71 26.91
N LYS A 91 2.50 -2.11 26.05
CA LYS A 91 3.90 -2.51 25.87
C LYS A 91 4.73 -2.32 27.14
N ARG A 92 4.49 -1.24 27.89
CA ARG A 92 5.14 -0.99 29.18
C ARG A 92 4.71 -2.00 30.24
N ALA A 93 3.42 -2.30 30.32
CA ALA A 93 2.89 -3.31 31.23
C ALA A 93 3.48 -4.69 30.91
N PHE A 94 3.52 -5.06 29.63
CA PHE A 94 4.09 -6.34 29.19
C PHE A 94 5.59 -6.44 29.48
N ARG A 95 6.37 -5.39 29.16
CA ARG A 95 7.81 -5.34 29.48
C ARG A 95 8.07 -5.49 30.98
N ARG A 96 7.26 -4.83 31.81
CA ARG A 96 7.37 -4.95 33.27
C ARG A 96 7.06 -6.38 33.73
N HIS A 97 5.98 -6.97 33.22
CA HIS A 97 5.60 -8.34 33.55
C HIS A 97 6.68 -9.36 33.16
N CYS A 98 7.32 -9.21 31.99
CA CYS A 98 8.44 -10.07 31.59
C CYS A 98 9.69 -9.91 32.47
N LEU A 99 9.90 -8.75 33.10
CA LEU A 99 11.01 -8.50 34.01
C LEU A 99 10.71 -8.93 35.45
N GLU A 100 9.45 -8.88 35.87
CA GLU A 100 8.99 -9.34 37.19
C GLU A 100 8.85 -10.88 37.27
N THR A 101 8.85 -11.57 36.13
CA THR A 101 8.66 -13.04 36.03
C THR A 101 9.95 -13.79 35.70
N MET A 102 11.12 -13.15 35.82
CA MET A 102 12.45 -13.81 35.78
C MET A 102 13.06 -13.92 37.17
#